data_AF-A0A7X8DYK7-F1
#
_entry.id   AF-A0A7X8DYK7-F1
#
_cell.length_a   1.000
_cell.length_b   1.000
_cell.length_c   1.000
_cell.angle_alpha   90.00
_cell.angle_beta   90.00
_cell.angle_gamma   90.00
#
_symmetry.space_group_name_H-M   'P 1'
#
loop_
_entity.id
_entity.type
_entity.pdbx_description
1 polymer ?
#
loop_
_entity_poly.entity_id
_entity_poly.type
_entity_poly.pdbx_seq_one_letter_code
_entity_poly.pdbx_strand_id
1 'polypeptide(L)'
;MERSRVFLLVLLALLLITSLSSLSTGPLPFGIHQLLHLEPLSATEQLVLVHIRLPRTLLCLGVGAILAICGAIMQGLFRNPLADPGIIGVSGGAALGAALSMVV
;
A
#
# COMPACT_ATOMS: atom_id res chain seq x y z
N MET A 1 22.07 3.98 -18.39
CA MET A 1 20.87 3.11 -18.46
C MET A 1 20.91 1.96 -17.47
N GLU A 2 22.04 1.26 -17.27
CA GLU A 2 22.10 0.09 -16.38
C GLU A 2 21.79 0.39 -14.90
N ARG A 3 22.31 1.49 -14.34
CA ARG A 3 22.03 1.89 -12.94
C ARG A 3 20.54 2.11 -12.64
N SER A 4 19.81 2.70 -13.58
CA SER A 4 18.36 2.94 -13.42
C SER A 4 17.56 1.65 -13.48
N ARG A 5 17.97 0.69 -14.33
CA ARG A 5 17.36 -0.65 -14.38
C ARG A 5 17.58 -1.40 -13.07
N VAL A 6 18.80 -1.39 -12.54
CA VAL A 6 19.11 -2.01 -11.24
C VAL A 6 18.27 -1.38 -10.12
N PHE A 7 18.16 -0.05 -10.09
CA PHE A 7 17.33 0.64 -9.11
C PHE A 7 15.85 0.23 -9.17
N LEU A 8 15.26 0.16 -10.38
CA LEU A 8 13.89 -0.30 -10.57
C LEU A 8 13.69 -1.76 -10.13
N LEU A 9 14.65 -2.64 -10.43
CA LEU A 9 14.60 -4.02 -9.98
C LEU A 9 14.65 -4.13 -8.45
N VAL A 10 15.47 -3.31 -7.79
CA VAL A 10 15.53 -3.25 -6.33
C VAL A 10 14.20 -2.77 -5.74
N LEU A 11 13.60 -1.71 -6.29
CA LEU A 11 12.29 -1.23 -5.83
C LEU A 11 11.19 -2.27 -6.04
N LEU A 12 11.19 -2.97 -7.18
CA LEU A 12 10.24 -4.05 -7.45
C LEU A 12 10.43 -5.21 -6.46
N ALA A 13 11.67 -5.61 -6.19
CA ALA A 13 11.97 -6.64 -5.20
C ALA A 13 11.49 -6.22 -3.80
N LEU A 14 11.75 -4.98 -3.38
CA LEU A 14 11.27 -4.45 -2.10
C LEU A 14 9.74 -4.40 -2.03
N LEU A 15 9.07 -4.03 -3.12
CA LEU A 15 7.60 -4.02 -3.19
C LEU A 15 7.04 -5.43 -2.99
N LEU A 16 7.62 -6.43 -3.67
CA LEU A 16 7.21 -7.82 -3.52
C LEU A 16 7.47 -8.35 -2.11
N ILE A 17 8.67 -8.09 -1.55
CA ILE A 17 9.04 -8.53 -0.21
C ILE A 17 8.09 -7.94 0.84
N THR A 18 7.82 -6.64 0.78
CA THR A 18 6.92 -5.97 1.74
C THR A 18 5.46 -6.40 1.56
N SER A 19 5.01 -6.64 0.33
CA SER A 19 3.68 -7.21 0.07
C SER A 19 3.53 -8.61 0.64
N LEU A 20 4.52 -9.50 0.43
CA LEU A 20 4.50 -10.84 1.01
C LEU A 20 4.54 -10.80 2.54
N SER A 21 5.38 -9.93 3.10
CA SER A 21 5.49 -9.72 4.55
C SER A 21 4.17 -9.20 5.14
N SER A 22 3.45 -8.33 4.41
CA SER A 22 2.12 -7.84 4.81
C SER A 22 1.07 -8.94 4.87
N LEU A 23 1.19 -9.99 4.06
CA LEU A 23 0.25 -11.12 4.05
C LEU A 23 0.53 -12.12 5.18
N SER A 24 1.81 -12.34 5.53
CA SER A 24 2.21 -13.28 6.58
C SER A 24 2.18 -12.70 7.99
N THR A 25 2.39 -11.39 8.14
CA THR A 25 2.46 -10.74 9.46
C THR A 25 1.07 -10.48 10.04
N GLY A 26 0.83 -10.95 11.27
CA GLY A 26 -0.37 -10.60 12.03
C GLY A 26 -0.56 -11.47 13.28
N PRO A 27 -1.68 -11.28 14.02
CA PRO A 27 -1.93 -11.98 15.29
C PRO A 27 -2.05 -13.50 15.17
N LEU A 28 -2.45 -13.98 13.98
CA LEU A 28 -2.39 -15.39 13.60
C LEU A 28 -1.12 -15.60 12.77
N PRO A 29 -0.04 -16.17 13.37
CA PRO A 29 1.19 -16.40 12.65
C PRO A 29 1.02 -17.61 11.72
N PHE A 30 1.11 -17.37 10.42
CA PHE A 30 1.24 -18.43 9.42
C PHE A 30 2.40 -18.08 8.49
N GLY A 31 3.16 -19.10 8.09
CA GLY A 31 4.40 -18.93 7.35
C GLY A 31 4.18 -18.79 5.85
N ILE A 32 5.23 -18.36 5.14
CA ILE A 32 5.21 -18.20 3.68
C ILE A 32 5.01 -19.53 2.94
N HIS A 33 5.37 -20.65 3.57
CA HIS A 33 5.13 -21.99 3.04
C HIS A 33 3.63 -22.30 2.91
N GLN A 34 2.81 -21.84 3.87
CA GLN A 34 1.35 -22.00 3.81
C GLN A 34 0.73 -21.10 2.72
N LEU A 35 1.30 -19.92 2.47
CA LEU A 35 0.92 -19.05 1.34
C LEU A 35 1.23 -19.66 -0.03
N LEU A 36 2.28 -20.49 -0.12
CA LEU A 36 2.69 -21.20 -1.33
C LEU A 36 1.95 -22.54 -1.51
N HIS A 37 0.88 -22.79 -0.74
CA HIS A 37 0.14 -24.05 -0.71
C HIS A 37 0.99 -25.28 -0.38
N LEU A 38 2.15 -25.10 0.26
CA LEU A 38 3.01 -26.22 0.69
C LEU A 38 2.45 -26.90 1.95
N GLU A 39 1.65 -26.16 2.74
CA GLU A 39 0.88 -26.69 3.87
C GLU A 39 -0.53 -26.07 3.88
N PRO A 40 -1.56 -26.83 4.29
CA PRO A 40 -2.93 -26.33 4.36
C PRO A 40 -3.09 -25.29 5.47
N LEU A 41 -3.81 -24.21 5.18
CA LEU A 41 -4.27 -23.23 6.16
C LEU A 41 -5.51 -23.76 6.90
N SER A 42 -5.63 -23.41 8.17
CA SER A 42 -6.88 -23.57 8.92
C SER A 42 -7.98 -22.68 8.32
N ALA A 43 -9.25 -23.07 8.53
CA ALA A 43 -10.41 -22.30 8.04
C ALA A 43 -10.39 -20.84 8.51
N THR A 44 -9.97 -20.60 9.76
CA THR A 44 -9.83 -19.24 10.32
C THR A 44 -8.70 -18.44 9.64
N GLU A 45 -7.58 -19.09 9.35
CA GLU A 45 -6.43 -18.44 8.70
C GLU A 45 -6.76 -18.07 7.26
N GLN A 46 -7.45 -18.96 6.54
CA GLN A 46 -7.93 -18.71 5.18
C GLN A 46 -8.91 -17.53 5.15
N LEU A 47 -9.86 -17.47 6.09
CA LEU A 47 -10.81 -16.36 6.21
C LEU A 47 -10.07 -15.02 6.42
N VAL A 48 -9.12 -14.98 7.36
CA VAL A 48 -8.33 -13.78 7.66
C VAL A 48 -7.47 -13.37 6.46
N LEU A 49 -6.84 -14.33 5.77
CA LEU A 49 -6.04 -14.05 4.59
C LEU A 49 -6.89 -13.41 3.48
N VAL A 50 -8.01 -14.04 3.12
CA VAL A 50 -8.84 -13.65 1.97
C VAL A 50 -9.67 -12.40 2.26
N HIS A 51 -10.28 -12.27 3.44
CA HIS A 51 -11.21 -11.19 3.73
C HIS A 51 -10.62 -10.01 4.49
N ILE A 52 -9.42 -10.14 5.06
CA ILE A 52 -8.82 -9.08 5.86
C ILE A 52 -7.47 -8.65 5.29
N ARG A 53 -6.51 -9.57 5.16
CA ARG A 53 -5.12 -9.21 4.80
C ARG A 53 -4.98 -8.85 3.32
N LEU A 54 -5.48 -9.70 2.42
CA LEU A 54 -5.41 -9.48 0.98
C LEU A 54 -6.06 -8.15 0.54
N PRO A 55 -7.32 -7.83 0.90
CA PRO A 55 -7.93 -6.55 0.52
C PRO A 55 -7.18 -5.35 1.12
N ARG A 56 -6.67 -5.45 2.35
CA ARG A 56 -5.86 -4.41 2.98
C ARG A 56 -4.55 -4.17 2.22
N THR A 57 -3.82 -5.23 1.86
CA THR A 57 -2.57 -5.11 1.10
C THR A 57 -2.80 -4.50 -0.27
N LEU A 58 -3.85 -4.92 -0.99
CA LEU A 58 -4.23 -4.32 -2.26
C LEU A 58 -4.58 -2.83 -2.13
N LEU A 59 -5.33 -2.47 -1.07
CA LEU A 59 -5.63 -1.06 -0.78
C LEU A 59 -4.36 -0.25 -0.51
N CYS A 60 -3.43 -0.75 0.31
CA CYS A 60 -2.16 -0.08 0.58
C CYS A 60 -1.31 0.13 -0.68
N LEU A 61 -1.25 -0.88 -1.56
CA LEU A 61 -0.56 -0.78 -2.85
C LEU A 61 -1.20 0.30 -3.75
N GLY A 62 -2.52 0.30 -3.85
CA GLY A 62 -3.27 1.28 -4.64
C GLY A 62 -3.11 2.71 -4.12
N VAL A 63 -3.28 2.91 -2.81
CA VAL A 63 -3.12 4.22 -2.16
C VAL A 63 -1.69 4.72 -2.30
N GLY A 64 -0.68 3.87 -2.07
CA GLY A 64 0.72 4.23 -2.24
C GLY A 64 1.06 4.66 -3.68
N ALA A 65 0.55 3.93 -4.68
CA ALA A 65 0.72 4.28 -6.08
C ALA A 65 0.07 5.64 -6.43
N ILE A 66 -1.16 5.87 -5.97
CA ILE A 66 -1.87 7.14 -6.21
C ILE A 66 -1.11 8.30 -5.56
N LEU A 67 -0.66 8.15 -4.31
CA LEU A 67 0.10 9.19 -3.61
C LEU A 67 1.43 9.50 -4.33
N ALA A 68 2.16 8.48 -4.79
CA ALA A 68 3.38 8.67 -5.56
C ALA A 68 3.14 9.43 -6.87
N ILE A 69 2.08 9.07 -7.61
CA ILE A 69 1.69 9.75 -8.86
C ILE A 69 1.27 11.19 -8.57
N CYS A 70 0.41 11.43 -7.58
CA CYS A 70 0.00 12.77 -7.18
C CYS A 70 1.21 13.63 -6.78
N GLY A 71 2.14 13.09 -5.98
CA GLY A 71 3.39 13.77 -5.62
C GLY A 71 4.22 14.16 -6.84
N ALA A 72 4.46 13.22 -7.77
CA ALA A 72 5.20 13.50 -9.00
C ALA A 72 4.54 14.57 -9.87
N ILE A 73 3.21 14.53 -10.00
CA ILE A 73 2.43 15.54 -10.73
C ILE A 73 2.57 16.90 -10.07
N MET A 74 2.41 16.99 -8.75
CA MET A 74 2.49 18.25 -8.00
C MET A 74 3.90 18.85 -8.10
N GLN A 75 4.94 18.03 -7.93
CA GLN A 75 6.33 18.46 -8.08
C GLN A 75 6.62 18.97 -9.49
N GLY A 76 6.08 18.31 -10.52
CA GLY A 76 6.20 18.75 -11.92
C GLY A 76 5.44 20.03 -12.24
N LEU A 77 4.19 20.15 -11.74
CA LEU A 77 3.31 21.30 -11.97
C LEU A 77 3.89 22.58 -11.35
N PHE A 78 4.29 22.50 -10.07
CA PHE A 78 4.85 23.65 -9.35
C PHE A 78 6.34 23.86 -9.64
N ARG A 79 6.98 22.93 -10.36
CA ARG A 79 8.44 22.90 -10.58
C ARG A 79 9.21 23.06 -9.26
N ASN A 80 8.66 22.50 -8.19
CA ASN A 80 9.17 22.58 -6.84
C ASN A 80 9.29 21.16 -6.28
N PRO A 81 10.51 20.64 -6.04
CA PRO A 81 10.70 19.28 -5.54
C PRO A 81 10.11 19.04 -4.14
N LEU A 82 9.73 20.10 -3.42
CA LEU A 82 9.09 20.05 -2.11
C LEU A 82 7.56 20.18 -2.18
N ALA A 83 6.96 20.28 -3.37
CA ALA A 83 5.51 20.37 -3.50
C ALA A 83 4.84 19.05 -3.13
N ASP A 84 3.91 19.12 -2.18
CA ASP A 84 3.11 18.00 -1.70
C ASP A 84 1.63 18.18 -2.08
N PRO A 85 0.91 17.10 -2.48
CA PRO A 85 -0.53 17.16 -2.79
C PRO A 85 -1.42 17.73 -1.67
N GLY A 86 -0.99 17.71 -0.41
CA GLY A 86 -1.71 18.28 0.72
C GLY A 86 -1.78 19.81 0.74
N ILE A 87 -0.89 20.53 0.04
CA ILE A 87 -0.79 21.99 0.09
C ILE A 87 -2.06 22.68 -0.49
N ILE A 88 -2.75 22.03 -1.42
CA ILE A 88 -3.98 22.54 -2.05
C ILE A 88 -5.25 22.28 -1.21
N GLY A 89 -5.12 21.79 0.03
CA GLY A 89 -6.22 21.64 0.98
C GLY A 89 -7.06 20.36 0.82
N VAL A 90 -6.66 19.43 -0.07
CA VAL A 90 -7.39 18.18 -0.32
C VAL A 90 -7.49 17.31 0.94
N SER A 91 -6.41 17.17 1.72
CA SER A 91 -6.41 16.40 2.97
C SER A 91 -7.32 17.02 4.03
N GLY A 92 -7.34 18.35 4.14
CA GLY A 92 -8.23 19.07 5.06
C GLY A 92 -9.70 18.93 4.67
N GLY A 93 -10.02 19.04 3.39
CA GLY A 93 -11.37 18.82 2.87
C GLY A 93 -11.86 17.38 3.08
N ALA A 94 -11.00 16.39 2.86
CA ALA A 94 -11.33 14.99 3.12
C ALA A 94 -11.59 14.74 4.61
N ALA A 95 -10.77 15.30 5.51
CA ALA A 95 -10.96 15.19 6.95
C ALA A 95 -12.27 15.84 7.43
N LEU A 96 -12.59 17.03 6.92
CA LEU A 96 -13.85 17.70 7.20
C LEU A 96 -15.06 16.88 6.71
N GLY A 97 -14.99 16.36 5.48
CA GLY A 97 -16.04 15.52 4.91
C GLY A 97 -16.26 14.25 5.73
N ALA A 98 -15.19 13.58 6.15
CA ALA A 98 -15.27 12.43 7.04
C ALA A 98 -15.93 12.79 8.38
N ALA A 99 -15.51 13.89 9.01
CA ALA A 99 -16.09 14.35 10.28
C ALA A 99 -17.60 14.64 10.16
N LEU A 100 -18.02 15.32 9.09
CA LEU A 100 -19.44 15.60 8.83
C LEU A 100 -20.23 14.31 8.62
N SER A 101 -19.71 13.35 7.84
CA SER A 101 -20.37 12.06 7.61
C SER A 101 -20.47 11.17 8.85
N MET A 102 -19.62 11.40 9.85
CA MET A 102 -19.68 10.68 11.13
C MET A 102 -20.69 11.29 12.10
N VAL A 103 -20.94 12.59 12.00
CA VAL A 103 -21.82 13.35 12.90
C VAL A 103 -23.28 13.31 12.45
N VAL A 104 -23.52 13.27 11.14
CA VAL A 104 -24.86 13.15 10.52
C VAL A 104 -25.26 11.68 10.44
#